data_AF-A0A5C9C0N7-F1
#
_entry.id   AF-A0A5C9C0N7-F1
#
_cell.length_a   1.000
_cell.length_b   1.000
_cell.length_c   1.000
_cell.angle_alpha   90.00
_cell.angle_beta   90.00
_cell.angle_gamma   90.00
#
_symmetry.space_group_name_H-M   'P 1'
#
loop_
_entity.id
_entity.type
_entity.pdbx_description
1 polymer ?
#
loop_
_entity_poly.entity_id
_entity_poly.type
_entity_poly.pdbx_seq_one_letter_code
_entity_poly.pdbx_strand_id
1 'polypeptide(L)'
;MSVLIHYNHCPACNAEQIHPALSAIDYTVSKQPFAIWHCDGCSFRFTQDIPDINTIGSYYQSNSYVSHSDTKEGLINQLYHLVRNYTLGTKSRLIQRASARMQAEKNYGINLIIPNSIDQLENNYFNAITLWHVLEHVHDLAGYWQQFSRLIAPNGKLVIAVPNYTSSDAEHYGAYWAAYDVPRHLYHFSPASMEKLALQHGFRLVKLQPMWFDSFYVSMLSETYQNGKSNLLAACWQGLKSNFKALFDNRECSSVIYVFEKIAA
;
A
#
# COMPACT_ATOMS: atom_id res chain seq x y z
N MET A 1 11.01 20.04 16.45
CA MET A 1 9.53 20.03 16.44
C MET A 1 9.14 19.22 15.22
N SER A 2 8.22 18.26 15.35
CA SER A 2 7.74 17.49 14.20
C SER A 2 6.96 18.41 13.27
N VAL A 3 7.42 18.55 12.03
CA VAL A 3 6.64 19.23 10.99
C VAL A 3 5.56 18.26 10.56
N LEU A 4 4.30 18.69 10.68
CA LEU A 4 3.14 17.95 10.20
C LEU A 4 2.76 18.48 8.82
N ILE A 5 2.49 17.58 7.89
CA ILE A 5 2.00 17.92 6.55
C ILE A 5 0.48 17.96 6.61
N HIS A 6 -0.06 19.14 6.33
CA HIS A 6 -1.49 19.39 6.23
C HIS A 6 -1.84 19.68 4.77
N TYR A 7 -2.83 18.98 4.23
CA TYR A 7 -3.27 19.12 2.85
C TYR A 7 -4.50 20.03 2.77
N ASN A 8 -4.38 21.15 2.05
CA ASN A 8 -5.51 22.03 1.72
C ASN A 8 -6.19 21.68 0.38
N HIS A 9 -5.53 20.82 -0.41
CA HIS A 9 -5.98 20.33 -1.72
C HIS A 9 -5.71 18.83 -1.79
N CYS A 10 -6.44 18.12 -2.64
CA CYS A 10 -6.20 16.69 -2.86
C CYS A 10 -4.76 16.47 -3.40
N PRO A 11 -3.91 15.66 -2.74
CA PRO A 11 -2.54 15.44 -3.21
C PRO A 11 -2.44 14.59 -4.50
N ALA A 12 -3.54 13.96 -4.93
CA ALA A 12 -3.58 13.18 -6.17
C ALA A 12 -4.06 14.01 -7.38
N CYS A 13 -5.08 14.86 -7.22
CA CYS A 13 -5.69 15.59 -8.35
C CYS A 13 -5.78 17.12 -8.18
N ASN A 14 -5.27 17.65 -7.06
CA ASN A 14 -5.28 19.07 -6.70
C ASN A 14 -6.67 19.71 -6.55
N ALA A 15 -7.74 18.92 -6.48
CA ALA A 15 -9.09 19.44 -6.23
C ALA A 15 -9.25 20.00 -4.81
N GLU A 16 -10.08 21.04 -4.68
CA GLU A 16 -10.42 21.69 -3.41
C GLU A 16 -11.56 21.01 -2.65
N GLN A 17 -12.35 20.20 -3.35
CA GLN A 17 -13.49 19.47 -2.76
C GLN A 17 -12.97 18.26 -1.98
N ILE A 18 -12.36 18.55 -0.84
CA ILE A 18 -11.88 17.59 0.13
C ILE A 18 -12.62 17.76 1.47
N HIS A 19 -12.93 16.66 2.13
CA HIS A 19 -13.66 16.70 3.40
C HIS A 19 -13.27 15.52 4.30
N PRO A 20 -13.45 15.63 5.63
CA PRO A 20 -13.27 14.50 6.54
C PRO A 20 -14.15 13.31 6.13
N ALA A 21 -13.59 12.11 6.15
CA ALA A 21 -14.31 10.88 5.84
C ALA A 21 -14.46 9.98 7.08
N LEU A 22 -13.35 9.75 7.80
CA LEU A 22 -13.33 9.00 9.05
C LEU A 22 -12.06 9.31 9.84
N SER A 23 -11.96 8.75 11.05
CA SER A 23 -10.71 8.74 11.82
C SER A 23 -10.30 7.30 12.10
N ALA A 24 -9.03 6.99 11.84
CA ALA A 24 -8.43 5.68 12.10
C ALA A 24 -7.37 5.81 13.20
N ILE A 25 -7.18 4.75 13.99
CA ILE A 25 -6.20 4.74 15.09
C ILE A 25 -4.91 4.07 14.62
N ASP A 26 -3.76 4.62 15.00
CA ASP A 26 -2.48 3.93 14.89
C ASP A 26 -2.37 2.83 15.96
N TYR A 27 -2.82 1.63 15.63
CA TYR A 27 -2.80 0.49 16.55
C TYR A 27 -1.41 -0.10 16.80
N THR A 28 -0.34 0.38 16.17
CA THR A 28 1.00 -0.24 16.34
C THR A 28 1.88 0.54 17.30
N VAL A 29 2.01 1.87 17.14
CA VAL A 29 2.99 2.67 17.88
C VAL A 29 2.32 3.70 18.80
N SER A 30 1.71 4.73 18.22
CA SER A 30 1.29 5.93 18.96
C SER A 30 -0.05 5.78 19.69
N LYS A 31 -0.90 4.85 19.24
CA LYS A 31 -2.29 4.68 19.71
C LYS A 31 -3.14 5.94 19.55
N GLN A 32 -2.70 6.88 18.71
CA GLN A 32 -3.40 8.13 18.44
C GLN A 32 -4.32 8.01 17.23
N PRO A 33 -5.44 8.77 17.22
CA PRO A 33 -6.28 8.89 16.04
C PRO A 33 -5.63 9.80 14.99
N PHE A 34 -5.83 9.46 13.72
CA PHE A 34 -5.50 10.28 12.57
C PHE A 34 -6.75 10.48 11.73
N ALA A 35 -6.94 11.69 11.20
CA ALA A 35 -8.06 12.00 10.32
C ALA A 35 -7.75 11.54 8.89
N ILE A 36 -8.69 10.86 8.26
CA ILE A 36 -8.64 10.49 6.85
C ILE A 36 -9.66 11.33 6.10
N TRP A 37 -9.20 12.05 5.10
CA TRP A 37 -10.01 12.91 4.26
C TRP A 37 -10.26 12.25 2.90
N HIS A 38 -11.39 12.60 2.28
CA HIS A 38 -11.82 12.13 0.97
C HIS A 38 -11.84 13.29 -0.02
N CYS A 39 -11.55 12.98 -1.28
CA CYS A 39 -11.68 13.91 -2.40
C CYS A 39 -12.83 13.49 -3.33
N ASP A 40 -13.84 14.34 -3.46
CA ASP A 40 -14.98 14.12 -4.35
C ASP A 40 -14.58 14.11 -5.83
N GLY A 41 -13.50 14.83 -6.16
CA GLY A 41 -13.02 14.97 -7.54
C GLY A 41 -12.39 13.70 -8.11
N CYS A 42 -11.75 12.86 -7.29
CA CYS A 42 -11.05 11.66 -7.78
C CYS A 42 -11.28 10.40 -6.96
N SER A 43 -12.12 10.43 -5.92
CA SER A 43 -12.34 9.30 -5.01
C SER A 43 -11.07 8.85 -4.29
N PHE A 44 -10.11 9.76 -4.09
CA PHE A 44 -8.89 9.48 -3.35
C PHE A 44 -9.09 9.76 -1.86
N ARG A 45 -8.49 8.95 -1.00
CA ARG A 45 -8.42 9.22 0.44
C ARG A 45 -6.98 9.40 0.88
N PHE A 46 -6.76 10.25 1.87
CA PHE A 46 -5.42 10.54 2.39
C PHE A 46 -5.49 10.93 3.87
N THR A 47 -4.41 10.64 4.59
CA THR A 47 -4.27 10.95 6.02
C THR A 47 -3.83 12.41 6.18
N GLN A 48 -4.49 13.16 7.05
CA GLN A 48 -4.11 14.54 7.40
C GLN A 48 -3.09 14.56 8.54
N ASP A 49 -2.37 15.67 8.64
CA ASP A 49 -1.44 15.98 9.73
C ASP A 49 -0.39 14.88 9.94
N ILE A 50 0.11 14.34 8.83
CA ILE A 50 1.10 13.27 8.82
C ILE A 50 2.50 13.81 9.19
N PRO A 51 3.34 13.03 9.89
CA PRO A 51 4.73 13.41 10.10
C PRO A 51 5.50 13.52 8.77
N ASP A 52 6.40 14.49 8.69
CA ASP A 52 7.32 14.62 7.58
C ASP A 52 8.27 13.41 7.43
N ILE A 53 8.98 13.34 6.30
CA ILE A 53 9.90 12.25 5.99
C ILE A 53 11.01 12.06 7.04
N ASN A 54 11.40 13.12 7.74
CA ASN A 54 12.46 13.10 8.74
C ASN A 54 11.98 12.52 10.09
N THR A 55 10.67 12.60 10.37
CA THR A 55 10.09 12.22 11.67
C THR A 55 9.19 10.99 11.61
N ILE A 56 8.67 10.63 10.44
CA ILE A 56 7.80 9.45 10.26
C ILE A 56 8.46 8.13 10.65
N GLY A 57 9.80 8.06 10.63
CA GLY A 57 10.57 6.87 11.00
C GLY A 57 10.23 6.33 12.40
N SER A 58 9.82 7.19 13.33
CA SER A 58 9.37 6.79 14.67
C SER A 58 8.15 5.85 14.66
N TYR A 59 7.29 5.95 13.65
CA TYR A 59 6.10 5.11 13.49
C TYR A 59 6.40 3.72 12.91
N TYR A 60 7.67 3.42 12.60
CA TYR A 60 8.12 2.09 12.17
C TYR A 60 8.82 1.31 13.29
N GLN A 61 8.99 1.90 14.48
CA GLN A 61 9.80 1.33 15.58
C GLN A 61 8.97 0.48 16.57
N SER A 62 8.27 -0.56 16.12
CA SER A 62 7.58 -1.49 17.05
C SER A 62 7.81 -2.97 16.76
N ASN A 63 7.96 -3.75 17.84
CA ASN A 63 8.03 -5.23 17.79
C ASN A 63 6.68 -5.88 17.43
N SER A 64 5.59 -5.12 17.48
CA SER A 64 4.23 -5.52 17.08
C SER A 64 3.94 -5.31 15.59
N TYR A 65 4.88 -4.71 14.85
CA TYR A 65 4.78 -4.56 13.40
C TYR A 65 5.11 -5.90 12.72
N VAL A 66 4.09 -6.58 12.24
CA VAL A 66 4.13 -8.00 11.82
C VAL A 66 5.07 -8.27 10.64
N SER A 67 5.39 -7.26 9.81
CA SER A 67 6.40 -7.40 8.75
C SER A 67 7.85 -7.28 9.24
N HIS A 68 8.07 -6.93 10.52
CA HIS A 68 9.37 -6.94 11.21
C HIS A 68 9.44 -7.88 12.42
N SER A 69 8.34 -8.51 12.84
CA SER A 69 8.36 -9.50 13.91
C SER A 69 8.74 -10.89 13.38
N ASP A 70 9.87 -11.43 13.83
CA ASP A 70 10.28 -12.83 13.59
C ASP A 70 9.70 -13.80 14.62
N THR A 71 8.72 -13.34 15.39
CA THR A 71 8.09 -14.13 16.45
C THR A 71 7.19 -15.19 15.81
N LYS A 72 7.57 -16.46 15.96
CA LYS A 72 6.72 -17.62 15.59
C LYS A 72 5.71 -17.98 16.69
N GLU A 73 5.63 -17.16 17.73
CA GLU A 73 4.74 -17.39 18.86
C GLU A 73 3.29 -17.10 18.45
N GLY A 74 2.40 -18.05 18.75
CA GLY A 74 1.00 -18.01 18.38
C GLY A 74 0.69 -18.67 17.03
N LEU A 75 -0.43 -19.38 16.97
CA LEU A 75 -0.95 -20.07 15.78
C LEU A 75 -1.11 -19.14 14.57
N ILE A 76 -1.36 -17.86 14.83
CA ILE A 76 -1.54 -16.81 13.83
C ILE A 76 -0.24 -16.52 13.08
N ASN A 77 0.87 -16.36 13.79
CA ASN A 77 2.17 -16.13 13.18
C ASN A 77 2.62 -17.36 12.39
N GLN A 78 2.30 -18.58 12.86
CA GLN A 78 2.59 -19.80 12.12
C GLN A 78 1.82 -19.86 10.79
N LEU A 79 0.53 -19.52 10.78
CA LEU A 79 -0.28 -19.47 9.55
C LEU A 79 0.21 -18.36 8.60
N TYR A 80 0.50 -17.17 9.13
CA TYR A 80 1.12 -16.09 8.38
C TYR A 80 2.43 -16.53 7.73
N HIS A 81 3.33 -17.18 8.48
CA HIS A 81 4.59 -17.69 7.93
C HIS A 81 4.39 -18.81 6.91
N LEU A 82 3.33 -19.63 7.02
CA LEU A 82 3.01 -20.66 6.04
C LEU A 82 2.51 -20.04 4.72
N VAL A 83 1.56 -19.11 4.78
CA VAL A 83 1.08 -18.36 3.61
C VAL A 83 2.21 -17.52 3.02
N ARG A 84 3.00 -16.84 3.85
CA ARG A 84 4.20 -16.10 3.46
C ARG A 84 5.22 -17.02 2.79
N ASN A 85 5.47 -18.23 3.28
CA ASN A 85 6.42 -19.15 2.62
C ASN A 85 5.88 -19.67 1.28
N TYR A 86 4.55 -19.82 1.15
CA TYR A 86 3.90 -20.16 -0.11
C TYR A 86 3.98 -19.01 -1.13
N THR A 87 3.65 -17.78 -0.73
CA THR A 87 3.70 -16.59 -1.60
C THR A 87 5.12 -16.10 -1.86
N LEU A 88 6.03 -16.28 -0.90
CA LEU A 88 7.45 -16.03 -1.05
C LEU A 88 8.19 -17.21 -1.71
N GLY A 89 7.57 -18.34 -2.04
CA GLY A 89 8.23 -19.35 -2.88
C GLY A 89 8.82 -18.75 -4.19
N THR A 90 8.28 -17.61 -4.61
CA THR A 90 8.76 -16.78 -5.73
C THR A 90 9.62 -15.56 -5.31
N LYS A 91 9.66 -15.17 -4.02
CA LYS A 91 10.30 -13.93 -3.50
C LYS A 91 11.15 -14.10 -2.19
N SER A 92 11.34 -15.31 -1.64
CA SER A 92 11.71 -15.51 -0.20
C SER A 92 13.16 -15.37 0.20
N ARG A 93 14.17 -15.32 -0.68
CA ARG A 93 15.56 -15.22 -0.16
C ARG A 93 15.97 -13.80 0.23
N LEU A 94 15.02 -12.89 0.50
CA LEU A 94 15.28 -11.45 0.60
C LEU A 94 14.99 -10.74 1.92
N ILE A 95 14.53 -11.40 2.98
CA ILE A 95 14.10 -10.63 4.16
C ILE A 95 14.86 -11.02 5.41
N GLN A 96 15.84 -10.17 5.78
CA GLN A 96 15.79 -9.43 7.06
C GLN A 96 16.80 -8.27 7.11
N ARG A 97 16.34 -7.07 7.48
CA ARG A 97 17.10 -5.85 7.91
C ARG A 97 17.85 -5.08 6.82
N ALA A 98 18.69 -4.10 7.13
CA ALA A 98 19.59 -3.44 6.16
C ALA A 98 20.41 -4.42 5.30
N SER A 99 20.46 -5.69 5.75
CA SER A 99 20.93 -6.83 5.00
C SER A 99 19.96 -7.38 3.94
N ALA A 100 18.72 -6.93 3.78
CA ALA A 100 17.82 -7.32 2.70
C ALA A 100 18.34 -6.83 1.35
N ARG A 101 18.86 -5.58 1.32
CA ARG A 101 19.62 -5.04 0.20
C ARG A 101 20.89 -5.88 -0.02
N MET A 102 21.78 -5.98 0.96
CA MET A 102 23.02 -6.78 0.81
C MET A 102 22.77 -8.27 0.49
N GLN A 103 21.70 -8.87 0.98
CA GLN A 103 21.28 -10.24 0.69
C GLN A 103 20.66 -10.34 -0.70
N ALA A 104 19.99 -9.30 -1.21
CA ALA A 104 19.53 -9.25 -2.59
C ALA A 104 20.69 -9.29 -3.57
N GLU A 105 21.68 -8.45 -3.32
CA GLU A 105 22.91 -8.43 -4.09
C GLU A 105 23.66 -9.77 -3.96
N LYS A 106 23.87 -10.26 -2.73
CA LYS A 106 24.61 -11.52 -2.48
C LYS A 106 23.92 -12.77 -3.01
N ASN A 107 22.61 -12.91 -2.83
CA ASN A 107 21.88 -14.15 -3.13
C ASN A 107 21.37 -14.21 -4.57
N TYR A 108 21.28 -13.07 -5.25
CA TYR A 108 20.65 -12.96 -6.57
C TYR A 108 21.40 -12.07 -7.57
N GLY A 109 22.53 -11.45 -7.18
CA GLY A 109 23.26 -10.53 -8.05
C GLY A 109 22.48 -9.28 -8.42
N ILE A 110 21.52 -8.87 -7.58
CA ILE A 110 20.70 -7.68 -7.85
C ILE A 110 21.54 -6.44 -7.62
N ASN A 111 21.76 -5.65 -8.69
CA ASN A 111 22.40 -4.35 -8.57
C ASN A 111 21.45 -3.37 -7.85
N LEU A 112 21.93 -2.82 -6.74
CA LEU A 112 21.18 -1.90 -5.93
C LEU A 112 21.53 -0.47 -6.27
N ILE A 113 20.55 0.24 -6.80
CA ILE A 113 20.67 1.67 -7.07
C ILE A 113 20.15 2.44 -5.86
N ILE A 114 20.95 3.37 -5.35
CA ILE A 114 20.56 4.25 -4.25
C ILE A 114 19.45 5.20 -4.77
N PRO A 115 18.39 5.50 -3.99
CA PRO A 115 17.29 6.34 -4.46
C PRO A 115 17.73 7.69 -5.07
N ASN A 116 18.75 8.33 -4.51
CA ASN A 116 19.28 9.61 -5.01
C ASN A 116 19.93 9.51 -6.41
N SER A 117 20.20 8.29 -6.88
CA SER A 117 20.72 8.02 -8.22
C SER A 117 19.61 7.85 -9.26
N ILE A 118 18.33 7.75 -8.86
CA ILE A 118 17.21 7.61 -9.80
C ILE A 118 17.10 8.81 -10.73
N ASP A 119 17.35 10.01 -10.21
CA ASP A 119 17.34 11.25 -10.99
C ASP A 119 18.45 11.30 -12.06
N GLN A 120 19.49 10.49 -11.90
CA GLN A 120 20.61 10.40 -12.84
C GLN A 120 20.39 9.37 -13.95
N LEU A 121 19.37 8.51 -13.82
CA LEU A 121 19.04 7.54 -14.87
C LEU A 121 18.50 8.26 -16.10
N GLU A 122 18.83 7.73 -17.28
CA GLU A 122 18.33 8.27 -18.54
C GLU A 122 16.81 8.08 -18.68
N ASN A 123 16.19 8.84 -19.58
CA ASN A 123 14.78 8.65 -19.89
C ASN A 123 14.56 7.29 -20.57
N ASN A 124 13.39 6.68 -20.38
CA ASN A 124 13.04 5.39 -20.98
C ASN A 124 14.01 4.23 -20.62
N TYR A 125 14.66 4.31 -19.45
CA TYR A 125 15.64 3.34 -18.97
C TYR A 125 15.06 1.95 -18.66
N PHE A 126 13.80 1.87 -18.19
CA PHE A 126 13.18 0.61 -17.78
C PHE A 126 12.06 0.18 -18.73
N ASN A 127 11.99 -1.12 -19.04
CA ASN A 127 10.81 -1.70 -19.69
C ASN A 127 9.67 -1.97 -18.70
N ALA A 128 9.98 -2.10 -17.40
CA ALA A 128 8.97 -2.23 -16.36
C ALA A 128 9.44 -1.65 -15.01
N ILE A 129 8.52 -1.07 -14.26
CA ILE A 129 8.70 -0.70 -12.85
C ILE A 129 7.60 -1.40 -12.04
N THR A 130 7.95 -1.94 -10.87
CA THR A 130 6.97 -2.60 -9.99
C THR A 130 7.04 -2.07 -8.57
N LEU A 131 5.89 -1.80 -7.95
CA LEU A 131 5.73 -1.39 -6.56
C LEU A 131 4.74 -2.34 -5.87
N TRP A 132 5.12 -2.85 -4.69
CA TRP A 132 4.29 -3.77 -3.90
C TRP A 132 4.15 -3.22 -2.50
N HIS A 133 3.02 -2.59 -2.19
CA HIS A 133 2.78 -1.89 -0.92
C HIS A 133 3.87 -0.86 -0.60
N VAL A 134 4.09 0.06 -1.53
CA VAL A 134 5.13 1.11 -1.43
C VAL A 134 4.52 2.48 -1.70
N LEU A 135 3.65 2.60 -2.70
CA LEU A 135 3.14 3.88 -3.18
C LEU A 135 2.30 4.61 -2.12
N GLU A 136 1.62 3.88 -1.25
CA GLU A 136 0.85 4.41 -0.13
C GLU A 136 1.71 5.07 0.96
N HIS A 137 3.03 4.84 0.94
CA HIS A 137 3.97 5.32 1.95
C HIS A 137 4.81 6.52 1.50
N VAL A 138 4.76 6.93 0.23
CA VAL A 138 5.67 7.96 -0.30
C VAL A 138 5.20 9.37 0.06
N HIS A 139 6.12 10.26 0.46
CA HIS A 139 5.74 11.67 0.73
C HIS A 139 5.46 12.46 -0.56
N ASP A 140 6.25 12.25 -1.62
CA ASP A 140 6.12 12.99 -2.89
C ASP A 140 5.39 12.18 -3.96
N LEU A 141 4.07 11.98 -3.81
CA LEU A 141 3.28 11.17 -4.74
C LEU A 141 3.45 11.62 -6.20
N ALA A 142 3.29 12.92 -6.45
CA ALA A 142 3.38 13.49 -7.79
C ALA A 142 4.78 13.31 -8.38
N GLY A 143 5.85 13.53 -7.60
CA GLY A 143 7.22 13.32 -8.04
C GLY A 143 7.49 11.86 -8.43
N TYR A 144 7.02 10.89 -7.64
CA TYR A 144 7.14 9.48 -8.01
C TYR A 144 6.45 9.15 -9.34
N TRP A 145 5.23 9.65 -9.56
CA TRP A 145 4.54 9.44 -10.84
C TRP A 145 5.22 10.13 -12.04
N GLN A 146 5.82 11.31 -11.82
CA GLN A 146 6.66 11.95 -12.84
C GLN A 146 7.88 11.09 -13.17
N GLN A 147 8.55 10.52 -12.16
CA GLN A 147 9.68 9.61 -12.35
C GLN A 147 9.28 8.34 -13.10
N PHE A 148 8.13 7.73 -12.80
CA PHE A 148 7.63 6.57 -13.55
C PHE A 148 7.42 6.92 -15.02
N SER A 149 6.80 8.06 -15.29
CA SER A 149 6.55 8.56 -16.66
C SER A 149 7.85 8.81 -17.42
N ARG A 150 8.86 9.35 -16.75
CA ARG A 150 10.18 9.64 -17.33
C ARG A 150 10.98 8.37 -17.64
N LEU A 151 11.00 7.43 -16.70
CA LEU A 151 11.91 6.29 -16.72
C LEU A 151 11.37 5.08 -17.48
N ILE A 152 10.05 4.91 -17.59
CA ILE A 152 9.47 3.78 -18.31
C ILE A 152 9.51 4.05 -19.82
N ALA A 153 10.06 3.12 -20.60
CA ALA A 153 10.07 3.21 -22.06
C ALA A 153 8.66 3.19 -22.66
N PRO A 154 8.44 3.69 -23.89
CA PRO A 154 7.16 3.53 -24.59
C PRO A 154 6.72 2.06 -24.61
N ASN A 155 5.42 1.80 -24.37
CA ASN A 155 4.84 0.46 -24.18
C ASN A 155 5.35 -0.33 -22.97
N GLY A 156 6.21 0.26 -22.14
CA GLY A 156 6.66 -0.32 -20.88
C GLY A 156 5.55 -0.38 -19.84
N LYS A 157 5.75 -1.24 -18.83
CA LYS A 157 4.73 -1.56 -17.83
C LYS A 157 5.01 -0.91 -16.47
N LEU A 158 3.97 -0.39 -15.84
CA LEU A 158 4.00 -0.01 -14.42
C LEU A 158 3.06 -0.93 -13.66
N VAL A 159 3.60 -1.69 -12.71
CA VAL A 159 2.82 -2.62 -11.89
C VAL A 159 2.77 -2.11 -10.47
N ILE A 160 1.60 -1.77 -9.96
CA ILE A 160 1.42 -1.21 -8.61
C ILE A 160 0.44 -2.10 -7.85
N ALA A 161 0.83 -2.57 -6.66
CA ALA A 161 -0.07 -3.23 -5.73
C ALA A 161 -0.26 -2.37 -4.49
N VAL A 162 -1.52 -2.04 -4.17
CA VAL A 162 -1.90 -1.21 -3.01
C VAL A 162 -3.21 -1.70 -2.40
N PRO A 163 -3.48 -1.39 -1.11
CA PRO A 163 -4.78 -1.61 -0.51
C PRO A 163 -5.88 -0.80 -1.20
N ASN A 164 -7.10 -1.31 -1.11
CA ASN A 164 -8.30 -0.72 -1.70
C ASN A 164 -9.32 -0.40 -0.60
N TYR A 165 -9.47 0.89 -0.27
CA TYR A 165 -10.40 1.31 0.78
C TYR A 165 -11.89 1.15 0.40
N THR A 166 -12.18 0.88 -0.87
CA THR A 166 -13.55 0.60 -1.36
C THR A 166 -13.88 -0.90 -1.40
N SER A 167 -12.97 -1.75 -0.92
CA SER A 167 -13.20 -3.19 -0.81
C SER A 167 -14.28 -3.56 0.21
N SER A 168 -14.85 -4.76 0.08
CA SER A 168 -15.93 -5.19 0.96
C SER A 168 -15.53 -5.37 2.42
N ASP A 169 -14.27 -5.70 2.70
CA ASP A 169 -13.73 -5.77 4.06
C ASP A 169 -13.45 -4.37 4.61
N ALA A 170 -12.97 -3.43 3.78
CA ALA A 170 -12.85 -2.03 4.19
C ALA A 170 -14.21 -1.41 4.56
N GLU A 171 -15.25 -1.68 3.77
CA GLU A 171 -16.62 -1.28 4.06
C GLU A 171 -17.11 -1.89 5.38
N HIS A 172 -16.83 -3.19 5.61
CA HIS A 172 -17.27 -3.88 6.80
C HIS A 172 -16.60 -3.37 8.08
N TYR A 173 -15.27 -3.22 8.07
CA TYR A 173 -14.51 -2.84 9.25
C TYR A 173 -14.47 -1.33 9.48
N GLY A 174 -14.74 -0.51 8.45
CA GLY A 174 -14.76 0.95 8.56
C GLY A 174 -13.47 1.49 9.15
N ALA A 175 -13.56 2.32 10.19
CA ALA A 175 -12.40 2.90 10.89
C ALA A 175 -11.43 1.85 11.50
N TYR A 176 -11.87 0.61 11.69
CA TYR A 176 -11.06 -0.49 12.21
C TYR A 176 -10.33 -1.28 11.12
N TRP A 177 -10.51 -0.94 9.85
CA TRP A 177 -9.87 -1.64 8.74
C TRP A 177 -8.35 -1.49 8.80
N ALA A 178 -7.66 -2.61 8.96
CA ALA A 178 -6.25 -2.62 9.31
C ALA A 178 -5.32 -2.06 8.22
N ALA A 179 -5.75 -2.11 6.96
CA ALA A 179 -4.95 -1.60 5.84
C ALA A 179 -4.96 -0.07 5.73
N TYR A 180 -5.68 0.66 6.60
CA TYR A 180 -5.44 2.08 6.78
C TYR A 180 -4.08 2.39 7.39
N ASP A 181 -3.52 1.48 8.21
CA ASP A 181 -2.18 1.55 8.83
C ASP A 181 -1.61 2.96 9.09
N VAL A 182 -2.43 3.84 9.68
CA VAL A 182 -2.06 5.24 9.87
C VAL A 182 -0.98 5.38 10.95
N PRO A 183 -0.07 6.37 10.86
CA PRO A 183 0.11 7.31 9.75
C PRO A 183 1.10 6.80 8.68
N ARG A 184 1.50 5.51 8.72
CA ARG A 184 2.47 4.95 7.76
C ARG A 184 1.92 4.91 6.35
N HIS A 185 0.63 4.61 6.19
CA HIS A 185 -0.09 4.81 4.93
C HIS A 185 -0.59 6.25 4.87
N LEU A 186 0.07 7.06 4.05
CA LEU A 186 -0.29 8.44 3.79
C LEU A 186 -1.51 8.51 2.87
N TYR A 187 -1.65 7.52 1.99
CA TYR A 187 -2.60 7.50 0.89
C TYR A 187 -3.42 6.21 0.86
N HIS A 188 -4.70 6.35 0.55
CA HIS A 188 -5.67 5.26 0.50
C HIS A 188 -6.38 5.30 -0.85
N PHE A 189 -6.01 4.36 -1.73
CA PHE A 189 -6.47 4.34 -3.12
C PHE A 189 -7.79 3.58 -3.24
N SER A 190 -8.70 4.11 -4.06
CA SER A 190 -9.76 3.36 -4.74
C SER A 190 -9.33 3.03 -6.18
N PRO A 191 -9.91 2.01 -6.84
CA PRO A 191 -9.66 1.75 -8.26
C PRO A 191 -9.90 2.96 -9.15
N ALA A 192 -10.96 3.74 -8.87
CA ALA A 192 -11.25 4.97 -9.59
C ALA A 192 -10.14 6.03 -9.42
N SER A 193 -9.66 6.24 -8.19
CA SER A 193 -8.58 7.19 -7.92
C SER A 193 -7.27 6.79 -8.58
N MET A 194 -6.94 5.49 -8.56
CA MET A 194 -5.73 4.95 -9.13
C MET A 194 -5.74 5.03 -10.67
N GLU A 195 -6.87 4.72 -11.31
CA GLU A 195 -7.04 4.87 -12.76
C GLU A 195 -6.92 6.33 -13.20
N LYS A 196 -7.55 7.25 -12.47
CA LYS A 196 -7.48 8.69 -12.78
C LYS A 196 -6.07 9.24 -12.61
N LEU A 197 -5.40 8.89 -11.52
CA LEU A 197 -4.02 9.30 -11.25
C LEU A 197 -3.07 8.76 -12.33
N ALA A 198 -3.19 7.48 -12.69
CA ALA A 198 -2.40 6.89 -13.75
C ALA A 198 -2.60 7.60 -15.10
N LEU A 199 -3.85 7.88 -15.45
CA LEU A 199 -4.18 8.56 -16.71
C LEU A 199 -3.60 9.97 -16.78
N GLN A 200 -3.64 10.72 -15.68
CA GLN A 200 -3.03 12.06 -15.58
C GLN A 200 -1.52 12.04 -15.83
N HIS A 201 -0.86 10.92 -15.56
CA HIS A 201 0.56 10.71 -15.77
C HIS A 201 0.89 9.90 -17.04
N GLY A 202 -0.05 9.81 -17.99
CA GLY A 202 0.22 9.18 -19.29
C GLY A 202 0.26 7.66 -19.26
N PHE A 203 -0.43 7.04 -18.30
CA PHE A 203 -0.58 5.59 -18.20
C PHE A 203 -2.03 5.15 -18.41
N ARG A 204 -2.22 4.06 -19.15
CA ARG A 204 -3.51 3.40 -19.34
C ARG A 204 -3.55 2.11 -18.53
N LEU A 205 -4.65 1.86 -17.82
CA LEU A 205 -4.88 0.57 -17.16
C LEU A 205 -5.06 -0.53 -18.20
N VAL A 206 -4.29 -1.61 -18.08
CA VAL A 206 -4.37 -2.79 -18.96
C VAL A 206 -4.98 -3.98 -18.24
N LYS A 207 -4.71 -4.13 -16.93
CA LYS A 207 -5.20 -5.27 -16.16
C LYS A 207 -5.33 -4.94 -14.68
N LEU A 208 -6.37 -5.48 -14.05
CA LEU A 208 -6.52 -5.56 -12.60
C LEU A 208 -6.39 -7.01 -12.16
N GLN A 209 -5.61 -7.26 -11.10
CA GLN A 209 -5.50 -8.58 -10.49
C GLN A 209 -5.69 -8.50 -8.97
N PRO A 210 -6.48 -9.40 -8.38
CA PRO A 210 -6.69 -9.45 -6.95
C PRO A 210 -5.49 -10.05 -6.19
N MET A 211 -5.28 -9.60 -4.96
CA MET A 211 -4.37 -10.24 -4.00
C MET A 211 -5.17 -11.06 -2.99
N TRP A 212 -5.46 -12.32 -3.35
CA TRP A 212 -6.40 -13.17 -2.63
C TRP A 212 -6.10 -13.42 -1.15
N PHE A 213 -4.83 -13.31 -0.73
CA PHE A 213 -4.43 -13.57 0.66
C PHE A 213 -4.58 -12.34 1.56
N ASP A 214 -4.57 -11.14 0.98
CA ASP A 214 -4.61 -9.89 1.74
C ASP A 214 -5.95 -9.73 2.47
N SER A 215 -7.06 -10.11 1.84
CA SER A 215 -8.39 -10.04 2.45
C SER A 215 -8.47 -10.81 3.77
N PHE A 216 -7.82 -11.98 3.86
CA PHE A 216 -7.76 -12.76 5.10
C PHE A 216 -6.87 -12.11 6.15
N TYR A 217 -5.68 -11.68 5.75
CA TYR A 217 -4.70 -11.09 6.66
C TYR A 217 -5.20 -9.76 7.24
N VAL A 218 -5.73 -8.89 6.38
CA VAL A 218 -6.31 -7.60 6.76
C VAL A 218 -7.54 -7.81 7.63
N SER A 219 -8.43 -8.75 7.30
CA SER A 219 -9.59 -9.06 8.15
C SER A 219 -9.15 -9.53 9.54
N MET A 220 -8.13 -10.38 9.63
CA MET A 220 -7.61 -10.89 10.90
C MET A 220 -7.07 -9.80 11.82
N LEU A 221 -6.34 -8.83 11.25
CA LEU A 221 -5.87 -7.66 12.00
C LEU A 221 -7.05 -6.74 12.37
N SER A 222 -7.99 -6.52 11.44
CA SER A 222 -9.15 -5.66 11.66
C SER A 222 -10.06 -6.19 12.77
N GLU A 223 -10.26 -7.52 12.86
CA GLU A 223 -10.94 -8.16 14.00
C GLU A 223 -10.26 -7.83 15.34
N THR A 224 -8.93 -7.81 15.35
CA THR A 224 -8.17 -7.47 16.55
C THR A 224 -8.34 -6.00 16.91
N TYR A 225 -8.36 -5.11 15.92
CA TYR A 225 -8.56 -3.67 16.13
C TYR A 225 -9.96 -3.34 16.63
N GLN A 226 -10.97 -4.01 16.10
CA GLN A 226 -12.37 -3.81 16.46
C GLN A 226 -12.74 -4.43 17.82
N ASN A 227 -12.25 -5.64 18.11
CA ASN A 227 -12.70 -6.43 19.27
C ASN A 227 -11.65 -6.56 20.39
N GLY A 228 -10.44 -6.03 20.19
CA GLY A 228 -9.31 -6.15 21.13
C GLY A 228 -8.63 -7.53 21.15
N LYS A 229 -9.17 -8.51 20.41
CA LYS A 229 -8.60 -9.84 20.20
C LYS A 229 -8.97 -10.36 18.82
N SER A 230 -8.11 -11.17 18.23
CA SER A 230 -8.39 -11.78 16.92
C SER A 230 -9.54 -12.80 17.01
N ASN A 231 -10.50 -12.70 16.10
CA ASN A 231 -11.53 -13.71 15.86
C ASN A 231 -11.29 -14.36 14.49
N LEU A 232 -10.53 -15.45 14.47
CA LEU A 232 -10.10 -16.08 13.21
C LEU A 232 -11.26 -16.61 12.37
N LEU A 233 -12.35 -17.07 12.99
CA LEU A 233 -13.51 -17.55 12.25
C LEU A 233 -14.21 -16.39 11.52
N ALA A 234 -14.41 -15.27 12.22
CA ALA A 234 -14.95 -14.06 11.60
C ALA A 234 -14.01 -13.49 10.53
N ALA A 235 -12.71 -13.41 10.81
CA ALA A 235 -11.71 -12.95 9.85
C ALA A 235 -11.68 -13.81 8.58
N CYS A 236 -11.70 -15.14 8.72
CA CYS A 236 -11.76 -16.05 7.58
C CYS A 236 -13.06 -15.87 6.79
N TRP A 237 -14.19 -15.71 7.48
CA TRP A 237 -15.48 -15.45 6.83
C TRP A 237 -15.47 -14.14 6.03
N GLN A 238 -14.95 -13.05 6.61
CA GLN A 238 -14.87 -11.77 5.90
C GLN A 238 -13.86 -11.78 4.76
N GLY A 239 -12.72 -12.45 4.92
CA GLY A 239 -11.78 -12.70 3.83
C GLY A 239 -12.41 -13.47 2.68
N LEU A 240 -13.16 -14.54 2.96
CA LEU A 240 -13.92 -15.29 1.95
C LEU A 240 -14.98 -14.42 1.27
N LYS A 241 -15.73 -13.61 2.01
CA LYS A 241 -16.75 -12.72 1.46
C LYS A 241 -16.15 -11.67 0.53
N SER A 242 -15.04 -11.04 0.94
CA SER A 242 -14.29 -10.07 0.13
C SER A 242 -13.78 -10.74 -1.16
N ASN A 243 -13.17 -11.93 -1.05
CA ASN A 243 -12.72 -12.69 -2.22
C ASN A 243 -13.86 -13.13 -3.13
N PHE A 244 -15.01 -13.54 -2.58
CA PHE A 244 -16.16 -13.94 -3.37
C PHE A 244 -16.67 -12.79 -4.23
N LYS A 245 -16.78 -11.58 -3.68
CA LYS A 245 -17.10 -10.37 -4.47
C LYS A 245 -16.02 -10.10 -5.53
N ALA A 246 -14.75 -10.24 -5.16
CA ALA A 246 -13.62 -10.05 -6.06
C ALA A 246 -13.56 -11.06 -7.23
N LEU A 247 -14.21 -12.23 -7.11
CA LEU A 247 -14.36 -13.15 -8.25
C LEU A 247 -15.27 -12.59 -9.36
N PHE A 248 -16.22 -11.71 -9.02
CA PHE A 248 -17.12 -11.09 -9.99
C PHE A 248 -16.63 -9.72 -10.44
N ASP A 249 -15.96 -8.98 -9.57
CA ASP A 249 -15.31 -7.72 -9.91
C ASP A 249 -13.99 -7.57 -9.15
N ASN A 250 -12.86 -7.62 -9.87
CA ASN A 250 -11.53 -7.47 -9.28
C ASN A 250 -11.35 -6.13 -8.53
N ARG A 251 -12.19 -5.13 -8.79
CA ARG A 251 -12.21 -3.84 -8.08
C ARG A 251 -12.72 -3.94 -6.64
N GLU A 252 -13.33 -5.05 -6.25
CA GLU A 252 -13.84 -5.28 -4.89
C GLU A 252 -12.80 -5.93 -3.95
N CYS A 253 -11.63 -6.31 -4.47
CA CYS A 253 -10.62 -7.01 -3.66
C CYS A 253 -9.97 -6.08 -2.62
N SER A 254 -9.63 -6.62 -1.45
CA SER A 254 -8.97 -5.93 -0.33
C SER A 254 -7.71 -5.17 -0.74
N SER A 255 -6.86 -5.81 -1.55
CA SER A 255 -5.71 -5.20 -2.22
C SER A 255 -5.75 -5.56 -3.70
N VAL A 256 -5.35 -4.62 -4.55
CA VAL A 256 -5.45 -4.75 -6.01
C VAL A 256 -4.09 -4.49 -6.64
N ILE A 257 -3.71 -5.35 -7.58
CA ILE A 257 -2.57 -5.18 -8.48
C ILE A 257 -3.08 -4.52 -9.76
N TYR A 258 -2.58 -3.33 -10.03
CA TYR A 258 -2.82 -2.57 -11.25
C TYR A 258 -1.64 -2.79 -12.20
N VAL A 259 -1.92 -3.22 -13.42
CA VAL A 259 -0.95 -3.28 -14.51
C VAL A 259 -1.28 -2.18 -15.50
N PHE A 260 -0.41 -1.18 -15.55
CA PHE A 260 -0.50 -0.06 -16.46
C PHE A 260 0.47 -0.22 -17.63
N GLU A 261 0.16 0.44 -18.73
CA GLU A 261 1.04 0.63 -19.88
C GLU A 261 1.21 2.12 -20.17
N LYS A 262 2.45 2.54 -20.44
CA LYS A 262 2.74 3.92 -20.84
C LYS A 262 2.11 4.19 -22.20
N ILE A 263 1.29 5.23 -22.28
CA ILE A 263 0.70 5.70 -23.52
C ILE A 263 1.84 6.25 -24.38
N ALA A 264 1.94 5.82 -25.63
CA ALA A 264 2.91 6.39 -26.56
C ALA A 264 2.59 7.87 -26.77
N ALA A 265 3.61 8.73 -26.60
CA ALA A 265 3.54 10.13 -26.96
C ALA A 265 3.47 10.30 -28.49
#